data_AF-A0A1T5BRZ6-F1
#
_entry.id   AF-A0A1T5BRZ6-F1
#
_cell.length_a   1.000
_cell.length_b   1.000
_cell.length_c   1.000
_cell.angle_alpha   90.00
_cell.angle_beta   90.00
_cell.angle_gamma   90.00
#
_symmetry.space_group_name_H-M   'P 1'
#
loop_
_entity.id
_entity.type
_entity.pdbx_description
1 polymer ?
#
loop_
_entity_poly.entity_id
_entity_poly.type
_entity_poly.pdbx_seq_one_letter_code
_entity_poly.pdbx_strand_id
1 'polypeptide(L)'
;MKNRSITTINISKAVALLLFLLLSFPSFAQQPKVSASIDSASIKIGEQVVYSIEVETDSTNLVVFPEGQTFDPMEMVESLGADTTTVEDRFKLLKKYSLTQFDSGSYTIPKQKIIIQNREYLTDSFRVEVANVKVDTTRQKMYPIKPSVDVPKPFEVPNWVWWVLAGLVLLGIAYYFFRRKKKKQEEKQELPPYEQAMLELKQLDDSSLLPDREIKEYYSQLTFSVRKYLDRKIYDRALESTTSELIAYLELRKQAGELSLKDKSIDNLQQLLKRADLAKFANSRPDVITAKSDRTKVEHLIKDIRQVVPEPTEEELMQDENYRKEKLRRKRRNKIIAVLGGIVVLALIVFTVLVNTKGFDYVKDSVLGNETKELLEGDWIRSEYGTPQVTITTPEVLVRKTVDYDDELQEMLLGSETFDAGTLEGNLYTLLITGPVNPQGDFDLQKAVDGIYESLEAQGARNIIMKQEDFSTINNTEGIKVFGTFDLENPVTGGPIKKKYAILNFGANGGFQQIMVVFNEDDEYAEEISQRIESSVQLKNQAR
;
A
#
# COMPACT_ATOMS: atom_id res chain seq x y z
N MET A 1 -37.26 130.72 41.21
CA MET A 1 -38.33 129.95 40.53
C MET A 1 -37.84 128.53 40.27
N LYS A 2 -38.72 127.56 40.52
CA LYS A 2 -38.62 126.09 40.28
C LYS A 2 -37.85 125.22 41.29
N ASN A 3 -38.63 124.76 42.27
CA ASN A 3 -38.58 123.46 42.96
C ASN A 3 -38.03 122.33 42.09
N ARG A 4 -37.13 121.50 42.66
CA ARG A 4 -37.09 120.06 42.39
C ARG A 4 -37.01 119.32 43.73
N SER A 5 -38.05 118.54 43.99
CA SER A 5 -38.27 117.73 45.18
C SER A 5 -37.18 116.68 45.33
N ILE A 6 -36.57 116.64 46.51
CA ILE A 6 -35.69 115.55 46.95
C ILE A 6 -36.59 114.36 47.27
N THR A 7 -36.52 113.31 46.46
CA THR A 7 -37.26 112.06 46.70
C THR A 7 -36.62 111.36 47.90
N THR A 8 -37.26 111.46 49.07
CA THR A 8 -36.90 110.69 50.27
C THR A 8 -37.11 109.21 49.99
N ILE A 9 -36.02 108.47 49.75
CA ILE A 9 -36.06 107.00 49.67
C ILE A 9 -36.40 106.48 51.06
N ASN A 10 -37.61 105.93 51.22
CA ASN A 10 -38.04 105.26 52.44
C ASN A 10 -37.04 104.16 52.79
N ILE A 11 -36.33 104.32 53.91
CA ILE A 11 -35.32 103.37 54.40
C ILE A 11 -35.92 101.96 54.53
N SER A 12 -37.22 101.84 54.86
CA SER A 12 -37.94 100.57 54.88
C SER A 12 -38.03 99.88 53.51
N LYS A 13 -38.15 100.64 52.40
CA LYS A 13 -38.17 100.09 51.04
C LYS A 13 -36.77 99.69 50.59
N ALA A 14 -35.73 100.42 51.01
CA ALA A 14 -34.34 100.06 50.73
C ALA A 14 -33.92 98.80 51.50
N VAL A 15 -34.34 98.64 52.77
CA VAL A 15 -34.11 97.43 53.56
C VAL A 15 -34.91 96.24 53.01
N ALA A 16 -36.16 96.44 52.58
CA ALA A 16 -36.96 95.39 51.95
C ALA A 16 -36.35 94.93 50.61
N LEU A 17 -35.81 95.86 49.80
CA LEU A 17 -35.13 95.52 48.55
C LEU A 17 -33.81 94.77 48.80
N LEU A 18 -33.06 95.15 49.86
CA LEU A 18 -31.84 94.45 50.26
C LEU A 18 -32.14 93.05 50.82
N LEU A 19 -33.23 92.90 51.58
CA LEU A 19 -33.72 91.58 52.06
C LEU A 19 -34.18 90.69 50.90
N PHE A 20 -34.85 91.26 49.89
CA PHE A 20 -35.29 90.53 48.71
C PHE A 20 -34.11 90.10 47.83
N LEU A 21 -33.06 90.93 47.73
CA LEU A 21 -31.81 90.57 47.03
C LEU A 21 -31.01 89.49 47.79
N LEU A 22 -31.05 89.50 49.13
CA LEU A 22 -30.42 88.47 49.99
C LEU A 22 -31.21 87.16 50.05
N LEU A 23 -32.50 87.15 49.73
CA LEU A 23 -33.33 85.94 49.60
C LEU A 23 -33.31 85.35 48.18
N SER A 24 -32.71 86.05 47.21
CA SER A 24 -32.49 85.57 45.84
C SER A 24 -31.19 84.77 45.74
N PHE A 25 -30.99 83.79 46.63
CA PHE A 25 -29.96 82.80 46.38
C PHE A 25 -30.41 81.95 45.19
N PRO A 26 -29.60 81.77 44.14
CA PRO A 26 -29.89 80.74 43.16
C PRO A 26 -29.99 79.43 43.93
N SER A 27 -31.14 78.76 43.82
CA SER A 27 -31.27 77.39 44.28
C SER A 27 -30.10 76.64 43.66
N PHE A 28 -29.14 76.20 44.48
CA PHE A 28 -28.09 75.32 44.02
C PHE A 28 -28.82 74.06 43.56
N ALA A 29 -29.07 73.95 42.26
CA ALA A 29 -29.43 72.70 41.63
C ALA A 29 -28.35 71.70 42.08
N GLN A 30 -28.78 70.69 42.82
CA GLN A 30 -27.86 69.69 43.36
C GLN A 30 -27.14 69.07 42.16
N GLN A 31 -25.81 69.15 42.17
CA GLN A 31 -25.02 68.64 41.05
C GLN A 31 -25.25 67.13 40.92
N PRO A 32 -25.44 66.61 39.70
CA PRO A 32 -25.53 65.18 39.46
C PRO A 32 -24.32 64.47 40.06
N LYS A 33 -24.57 63.40 40.81
CA LYS A 33 -23.53 62.60 41.43
C LYS A 33 -23.30 61.35 40.60
N VAL A 34 -22.08 61.21 40.09
CA VAL A 34 -21.64 60.02 39.33
C VAL A 34 -20.60 59.30 40.17
N SER A 35 -20.79 58.00 40.35
CA SER A 35 -19.83 57.12 41.02
C SER A 35 -19.69 55.82 40.26
N ALA A 36 -18.52 55.20 40.35
CA ALA A 36 -18.25 53.89 39.75
C ALA A 36 -17.65 52.97 40.80
N SER A 37 -17.84 51.67 40.62
CA SER A 37 -17.27 50.63 41.48
C SER A 37 -17.03 49.34 40.70
N ILE A 38 -16.06 48.57 41.16
CA ILE A 38 -15.84 47.17 40.74
C ILE A 38 -16.19 46.25 41.90
N ASP A 39 -16.63 45.03 41.60
CA ASP A 39 -16.90 43.99 42.58
C ASP A 39 -15.63 43.28 43.07
N SER A 40 -14.62 43.12 42.21
CA SER A 40 -13.33 42.56 42.56
C SER A 40 -12.15 43.30 41.93
N ALA A 41 -11.09 43.49 42.70
CA ALA A 41 -9.80 44.01 42.21
C ALA A 41 -8.84 42.90 41.74
N SER A 42 -9.21 41.62 41.91
CA SER A 42 -8.42 40.47 41.48
C SER A 42 -9.32 39.36 40.93
N ILE A 43 -9.01 38.91 39.72
CA ILE A 43 -9.75 37.88 38.98
C ILE A 43 -8.77 36.87 38.38
N LYS A 44 -9.24 35.69 37.97
CA LYS A 44 -8.43 34.78 37.15
C LYS A 44 -8.58 35.10 35.67
N ILE A 45 -7.66 34.60 34.84
CA ILE A 45 -7.81 34.64 33.37
C ILE A 45 -9.19 34.11 32.97
N GLY A 46 -9.92 34.90 32.18
CA GLY A 46 -11.26 34.58 31.68
C GLY A 46 -12.40 34.78 32.69
N GLU A 47 -12.10 35.08 33.96
CA GLU A 47 -13.11 35.42 34.97
C GLU A 47 -13.61 36.87 34.76
N GLN A 48 -14.90 37.11 35.00
CA GLN A 48 -15.51 38.41 34.75
C GLN A 48 -15.45 39.29 36.00
N VAL A 49 -15.19 40.59 35.81
CA VAL A 49 -15.34 41.65 36.82
C VAL A 49 -16.56 42.48 36.48
N VAL A 50 -17.42 42.74 37.46
CA VAL A 50 -18.63 43.54 37.29
C VAL A 50 -18.31 45.00 37.61
N TYR A 51 -18.25 45.82 36.56
CA TYR A 51 -18.09 47.27 36.65
C TYR A 51 -19.46 47.95 36.70
N SER A 52 -19.74 48.68 37.79
CA SER A 52 -21.01 49.35 38.03
C SER A 52 -20.85 50.87 38.00
N ILE A 53 -21.70 51.56 37.22
CA ILE A 53 -21.83 53.02 37.22
C ILE A 53 -23.15 53.38 37.89
N GLU A 54 -23.09 54.18 38.94
CA GLU A 54 -24.25 54.74 39.63
C GLU A 54 -24.34 56.25 39.36
N VAL A 55 -25.49 56.70 38.85
CA VAL A 55 -25.79 58.11 38.57
C VAL A 55 -27.04 58.53 39.35
N GLU A 56 -26.89 59.54 40.19
CA GLU A 56 -27.97 60.18 40.93
C GLU A 56 -28.22 61.58 40.36
N THR A 57 -29.41 61.80 39.80
CA THR A 57 -29.75 63.03 39.08
C THR A 57 -31.26 63.32 39.14
N ASP A 58 -31.67 64.55 38.83
CA ASP A 58 -33.09 64.90 38.78
C ASP A 58 -33.84 64.06 37.75
N SER A 59 -35.10 63.74 38.05
CA SER A 59 -35.95 62.87 37.20
C SER A 59 -36.20 63.41 35.78
N THR A 60 -35.92 64.69 35.51
CA THR A 60 -36.01 65.31 34.18
C THR A 60 -34.73 65.21 33.35
N ASN A 61 -33.65 64.65 33.89
CA ASN A 61 -32.33 64.64 33.25
C ASN A 61 -32.11 63.39 32.40
N LEU A 62 -31.77 63.59 31.12
CA LEU A 62 -31.33 62.52 30.24
C LEU A 62 -29.88 62.13 30.57
N VAL A 63 -29.66 60.83 30.80
CA VAL A 63 -28.35 60.24 31.10
C VAL A 63 -27.96 59.28 29.98
N VAL A 64 -26.76 59.47 29.42
CA VAL A 64 -26.18 58.59 28.40
C VAL A 64 -24.95 57.91 28.98
N PHE A 65 -25.00 56.57 29.00
CA PHE A 65 -23.93 55.71 29.47
C PHE A 65 -22.94 55.36 28.34
N PRO A 66 -21.69 54.97 28.65
CA PRO A 66 -20.75 54.53 27.63
C PRO A 66 -21.22 53.24 26.95
N GLU A 67 -21.08 53.18 25.62
CA GLU A 67 -21.41 52.04 24.78
C GLU A 67 -20.18 51.63 23.94
N GLY A 68 -20.09 50.35 23.58
CA GLY A 68 -18.96 49.79 22.83
C GLY A 68 -17.68 49.58 23.64
N GLN A 69 -16.58 49.29 22.95
CA GLN A 69 -15.28 48.91 23.54
C GLN A 69 -14.49 50.12 24.08
N THR A 70 -15.02 50.77 25.14
CA THR A 70 -14.39 51.93 25.81
C THR A 70 -13.56 51.54 27.05
N PHE A 71 -13.41 50.24 27.30
CA PHE A 71 -12.80 49.66 28.50
C PHE A 71 -11.39 49.09 28.28
N ASP A 72 -10.82 49.27 27.09
CA ASP A 72 -9.46 48.83 26.71
C ASP A 72 -8.43 49.24 27.78
N PRO A 73 -7.59 48.31 28.29
CA PRO A 73 -7.29 46.94 27.84
C PRO A 73 -8.23 45.83 28.31
N MET A 74 -9.33 46.12 29.02
CA MET A 74 -10.32 45.11 29.42
C MET A 74 -11.38 44.93 28.33
N GLU A 75 -11.86 43.69 28.15
CA GLU A 75 -12.88 43.37 27.16
C GLU A 75 -14.29 43.40 27.75
N MET A 76 -15.23 44.10 27.10
CA MET A 76 -16.62 44.09 27.51
C MET A 76 -17.32 42.84 26.96
N VAL A 77 -17.75 41.96 27.86
CA VAL A 77 -18.52 40.75 27.52
C VAL A 77 -20.01 41.08 27.41
N GLU A 78 -20.52 41.86 28.35
CA GLU A 78 -21.95 42.15 28.44
C GLU A 78 -22.21 43.56 28.98
N SER A 79 -23.23 44.22 28.45
CA SER A 79 -23.77 45.50 28.93
C SER A 79 -25.20 45.27 29.40
N LEU A 80 -25.39 45.14 30.72
CA LEU A 80 -26.70 44.91 31.32
C LEU A 80 -27.56 46.18 31.21
N GLY A 81 -28.88 46.04 31.13
CA GLY A 81 -29.82 47.17 31.12
C GLY A 81 -29.60 48.13 32.30
N ALA A 82 -29.93 49.41 32.12
CA ALA A 82 -29.86 50.37 33.23
C ALA A 82 -31.07 50.17 34.16
N ASP A 83 -30.81 49.85 35.42
CA ASP A 83 -31.84 49.75 36.45
C ASP A 83 -32.14 51.15 37.01
N THR A 84 -33.41 51.54 37.04
CA THR A 84 -33.85 52.85 37.55
C THR A 84 -34.57 52.68 38.87
N THR A 85 -34.08 53.33 39.93
CA THR A 85 -34.78 53.46 41.21
C THR A 85 -35.16 54.91 41.44
N THR A 86 -36.42 55.17 41.75
CA THR A 86 -36.92 56.49 42.14
C THR A 86 -36.79 56.69 43.64
N VAL A 87 -36.11 57.75 44.06
CA VAL A 87 -36.02 58.17 45.46
C VAL A 87 -36.47 59.62 45.53
N GLU A 88 -37.70 59.84 46.00
CA GLU A 88 -38.37 61.15 45.98
C GLU A 88 -38.42 61.75 44.55
N ASP A 89 -37.87 62.93 44.32
CA ASP A 89 -37.86 63.63 43.03
C ASP A 89 -36.65 63.27 42.14
N ARG A 90 -35.83 62.29 42.55
CA ARG A 90 -34.55 61.93 41.91
C ARG A 90 -34.54 60.52 41.34
N PHE A 91 -33.80 60.34 40.24
CA PHE A 91 -33.47 59.04 39.68
C PHE A 91 -32.08 58.60 40.15
N LYS A 92 -32.02 57.37 40.64
CA LYS A 92 -30.79 56.61 40.83
C LYS A 92 -30.73 55.54 39.73
N LEU A 93 -29.85 55.75 38.77
CA LEU A 93 -29.62 54.84 37.65
C LEU A 93 -28.39 53.99 37.96
N LEU A 94 -28.52 52.67 37.84
CA LEU A 94 -27.43 51.70 37.99
C LEU A 94 -27.23 50.98 36.66
N LYS A 95 -26.06 51.14 36.06
CA LYS A 95 -25.66 50.45 34.83
C LYS A 95 -24.48 49.53 35.15
N LYS A 96 -24.58 48.25 34.76
CA LYS A 96 -23.55 47.24 35.01
C LYS A 96 -22.95 46.73 33.71
N TYR A 97 -21.65 46.49 33.74
CA TYR A 97 -20.85 45.96 32.64
C TYR A 97 -20.05 44.77 33.13
N SER A 98 -20.09 43.67 32.40
CA SER A 98 -19.25 42.50 32.66
C SER A 98 -17.99 42.63 31.81
N LEU A 99 -16.84 42.80 32.46
CA LEU A 99 -15.54 42.95 31.80
C LEU A 99 -14.67 41.71 32.05
N THR A 100 -13.83 41.31 31.10
CA THR A 100 -12.90 40.18 31.25
C THR A 100 -11.53 40.47 30.64
N GLN A 101 -10.57 39.57 30.89
CA GLN A 101 -9.26 39.58 30.28
C GLN A 101 -8.73 38.15 30.11
N PHE A 102 -8.15 37.86 28.93
CA PHE A 102 -7.66 36.53 28.56
C PHE A 102 -6.16 36.34 28.82
N ASP A 103 -5.46 37.40 29.20
CA ASP A 103 -4.04 37.37 29.57
C ASP A 103 -3.80 37.66 31.06
N SER A 104 -2.83 36.99 31.68
CA SER A 104 -2.41 37.31 33.05
C SER A 104 -1.64 38.62 33.08
N GLY A 105 -1.97 39.50 34.03
CA GLY A 105 -1.29 40.77 34.15
C GLY A 105 -2.02 41.74 35.06
N SER A 106 -1.55 42.99 35.07
CA SER A 106 -2.16 44.08 35.83
C SER A 106 -2.74 45.09 34.85
N TYR A 107 -4.06 45.18 34.79
CA TYR A 107 -4.79 46.01 33.82
C TYR A 107 -5.51 47.14 34.54
N THR A 108 -5.71 48.26 33.85
CA THR A 108 -6.43 49.42 34.41
C THR A 108 -7.66 49.70 33.56
N ILE A 109 -8.85 49.63 34.16
CA ILE A 109 -10.09 50.11 33.57
C ILE A 109 -10.00 51.64 33.47
N PRO A 110 -10.03 52.22 32.26
CA PRO A 110 -9.92 53.66 32.07
C PRO A 110 -11.18 54.38 32.56
N LYS A 111 -11.04 55.69 32.80
CA LYS A 111 -12.16 56.55 33.19
C LYS A 111 -13.23 56.57 32.11
N GLN A 112 -14.47 56.34 32.51
CA GLN A 112 -15.61 56.28 31.62
C GLN A 112 -16.34 57.62 31.57
N LYS A 113 -16.83 57.98 30.39
CA LYS A 113 -17.55 59.24 30.13
C LYS A 113 -19.06 59.01 30.20
N ILE A 114 -19.73 59.78 31.06
CA ILE A 114 -21.19 59.84 31.19
C ILE A 114 -21.64 61.23 30.78
N ILE A 115 -22.70 61.32 29.98
CA ILE A 115 -23.29 62.61 29.58
C ILE A 115 -24.62 62.79 30.31
N ILE A 116 -24.74 63.86 31.09
CA ILE A 116 -25.97 64.24 31.81
C ILE A 116 -26.36 65.64 31.37
N GLN A 117 -27.54 65.81 30.74
CA GLN A 117 -28.01 67.12 30.23
C GLN A 117 -26.93 67.89 29.44
N ASN A 118 -26.29 67.21 28.48
CA ASN A 118 -25.22 67.76 27.64
C ASN A 118 -23.93 68.20 28.38
N ARG A 119 -23.73 67.79 29.63
CA ARG A 119 -22.47 67.96 30.38
C ARG A 119 -21.79 66.62 30.61
N GLU A 120 -20.46 66.62 30.52
CA GLU A 120 -19.63 65.43 30.64
C GLU A 120 -19.17 65.21 32.08
N TYR A 121 -19.32 63.98 32.56
CA TYR A 121 -18.83 63.51 33.85
C TYR A 121 -17.93 62.30 33.61
N LEU A 122 -16.81 62.24 34.31
CA LEU A 122 -15.85 61.13 34.22
C LEU A 122 -15.89 60.29 35.49
N THR A 123 -15.83 58.97 35.34
CA THR A 123 -15.64 58.07 36.48
C THR A 123 -14.18 58.02 36.93
N ASP A 124 -13.95 57.32 38.04
CA ASP A 124 -12.62 56.91 38.44
C ASP A 124 -12.13 55.72 37.60
N SER A 125 -10.81 55.53 37.59
CA SER A 125 -10.13 54.39 36.97
C SER A 125 -9.83 53.32 38.00
N PHE A 126 -9.93 52.05 37.61
CA PHE A 126 -9.77 50.92 38.52
C PHE A 126 -8.67 49.99 38.05
N ARG A 127 -7.78 49.58 38.95
CA ARG A 127 -6.73 48.59 38.65
C ARG A 127 -7.21 47.20 39.02
N VAL A 128 -7.12 46.26 38.08
CA VAL A 128 -7.53 44.86 38.23
C VAL A 128 -6.32 43.95 37.96
N GLU A 129 -6.07 43.01 38.87
CA GLU A 129 -5.01 42.02 38.75
C GLU A 129 -5.57 40.68 38.26
N VAL A 130 -5.08 40.22 37.12
CA VAL A 130 -5.50 38.98 36.45
C VAL A 130 -4.50 37.88 36.74
N ALA A 131 -4.87 36.96 37.63
CA ALA A 131 -4.05 35.85 38.06
C ALA A 131 -4.14 34.66 37.10
N ASN A 132 -3.03 33.97 36.91
CA ASN A 132 -3.01 32.68 36.22
C ASN A 132 -3.78 31.61 37.01
N VAL A 133 -4.45 30.71 36.30
CA VAL A 133 -5.04 29.51 36.90
C VAL A 133 -3.92 28.52 37.21
N LYS A 134 -3.67 28.24 38.49
CA LYS A 134 -2.69 27.23 38.91
C LYS A 134 -3.19 25.84 38.51
N VAL A 135 -2.58 25.25 37.49
CA VAL A 135 -2.76 23.83 37.16
C VAL A 135 -1.91 22.98 38.10
N ASP A 136 -2.56 22.11 38.88
CA ASP A 136 -1.88 21.18 39.77
C ASP A 136 -1.33 19.99 38.96
N THR A 137 -0.07 20.11 38.55
CA THR A 137 0.63 19.09 37.76
C THR A 137 1.03 17.85 38.59
N THR A 138 0.85 17.86 39.92
CA THR A 138 1.26 16.73 40.78
C THR A 138 0.25 15.58 40.81
N ARG A 139 -1.00 15.82 40.43
CA ARG A 139 -2.06 14.79 40.33
C ARG A 139 -2.15 14.12 38.96
N GLN A 140 -1.45 14.67 37.97
CA GLN A 140 -1.38 14.11 36.64
C GLN A 140 -0.18 13.17 36.57
N LYS A 141 -0.42 11.85 36.46
CA LYS A 141 0.66 10.90 36.16
C LYS A 141 1.29 11.31 34.83
N MET A 142 2.49 11.89 34.88
CA MET A 142 3.29 12.07 33.68
C MET A 142 3.63 10.69 33.14
N TYR A 143 2.97 10.30 32.05
CA TYR A 143 3.36 9.11 31.31
C TYR A 143 4.63 9.45 30.52
N PRO A 144 5.63 8.56 30.49
CA PRO A 144 6.74 8.73 29.57
C PRO A 144 6.18 8.85 28.14
N ILE A 145 6.87 9.61 27.30
CA ILE A 145 6.59 9.68 25.86
C ILE A 145 6.45 8.24 25.38
N LYS A 146 5.28 7.88 24.83
CA LYS A 146 5.07 6.54 24.29
C LYS A 146 6.21 6.31 23.28
N PRO A 147 7.03 5.25 23.45
CA PRO A 147 8.01 4.92 22.43
C PRO A 147 7.25 4.72 21.13
N SER A 148 7.80 5.22 20.01
CA SER A 148 7.28 4.92 18.68
C SER A 148 7.06 3.42 18.62
N VAL A 149 5.81 3.01 18.39
CA VAL A 149 5.49 1.61 18.21
C VAL A 149 6.26 1.19 16.96
N ASP A 150 7.24 0.31 17.13
CA ASP A 150 7.88 -0.36 16.00
C ASP A 150 6.77 -1.12 15.28
N VAL A 151 6.26 -0.53 14.20
CA VAL A 151 5.45 -1.24 13.24
C VAL A 151 6.34 -2.39 12.77
N PRO A 152 5.97 -3.66 13.01
CA PRO A 152 6.80 -4.77 12.58
C PRO A 152 7.02 -4.60 11.08
N LYS A 153 8.29 -4.41 10.68
CA LYS A 153 8.65 -4.31 9.26
C LYS A 153 7.96 -5.46 8.54
N PRO A 154 7.24 -5.20 7.43
CA PRO A 154 6.63 -6.27 6.68
C PRO A 154 7.72 -7.29 6.38
N PHE A 155 7.55 -8.55 6.82
CA PHE A 155 8.55 -9.61 6.67
C PHE A 155 9.21 -9.56 5.27
N GLU A 156 10.42 -9.02 5.18
CA GLU A 156 11.16 -9.00 3.92
C GLU A 156 11.71 -10.39 3.72
N VAL A 157 11.44 -11.00 2.55
CA VAL A 157 12.01 -12.30 2.21
C VAL A 157 13.53 -12.14 2.25
N PRO A 158 14.23 -12.76 3.22
CA PRO A 158 15.63 -12.48 3.40
C PRO A 158 16.41 -12.88 2.15
N ASN A 159 17.38 -12.07 1.74
CA ASN A 159 18.17 -12.31 0.52
C ASN A 159 18.76 -13.72 0.41
N TRP A 160 19.01 -14.41 1.54
CA TRP A 160 19.50 -15.80 1.57
C TRP A 160 18.55 -16.80 0.89
N VAL A 161 17.24 -16.54 0.85
CA VAL A 161 16.26 -17.39 0.15
C VAL A 161 16.53 -17.43 -1.36
N TRP A 162 16.89 -16.29 -1.96
CA TRP A 162 17.28 -16.21 -3.37
C TRP A 162 18.59 -16.95 -3.65
N TRP A 163 19.55 -16.90 -2.72
CA TRP A 163 20.80 -17.68 -2.81
C TRP A 163 20.56 -19.20 -2.72
N VAL A 164 19.63 -19.65 -1.88
CA VAL A 164 19.23 -21.06 -1.78
C VAL A 164 18.53 -21.52 -3.07
N LEU A 165 17.63 -20.71 -3.61
CA LEU A 165 16.94 -21.01 -4.87
C LEU A 165 17.93 -21.07 -6.04
N ALA A 166 18.87 -20.12 -6.14
CA ALA A 166 19.94 -20.14 -7.12
C ALA A 166 20.85 -21.37 -6.97
N GLY A 167 21.15 -21.77 -5.73
CA GLY A 167 21.90 -22.99 -5.42
C GLY A 167 21.21 -24.26 -5.92
N LEU A 168 19.90 -24.38 -5.71
CA LEU A 168 19.08 -25.51 -6.20
C LEU A 168 19.06 -25.59 -7.74
N VAL A 169 18.94 -24.44 -8.42
CA VAL A 169 18.99 -24.36 -9.88
C VAL A 169 20.37 -24.80 -10.41
N LEU A 170 21.45 -24.31 -9.81
CA LEU A 170 22.82 -24.70 -10.16
C LEU A 170 23.06 -26.21 -9.96
N LEU A 171 22.55 -26.78 -8.87
CA LEU A 171 22.62 -28.22 -8.59
C LEU A 171 21.87 -29.04 -9.64
N GLY A 172 20.69 -28.57 -10.06
CA GLY A 172 19.91 -29.16 -11.15
C GLY A 172 20.64 -29.12 -12.50
N ILE A 173 21.30 -28.00 -12.82
CA ILE A 173 22.12 -27.83 -14.04
C ILE A 173 23.34 -28.76 -14.00
N ALA A 174 24.05 -28.80 -12.87
CA ALA A 174 25.21 -29.67 -12.68
C ALA A 174 24.84 -31.15 -12.84
N TYR A 175 23.73 -31.58 -12.22
CA TYR A 175 23.19 -32.93 -12.37
C TYR A 175 22.83 -33.25 -13.83
N TYR A 176 22.22 -32.29 -14.55
CA TYR A 176 21.89 -32.43 -15.97
C TYR A 176 23.13 -32.68 -16.83
N PHE A 177 24.19 -31.87 -16.68
CA PHE A 177 25.43 -32.03 -17.44
C PHE A 177 26.17 -33.31 -17.10
N PHE A 178 26.18 -33.71 -15.83
CA PHE A 178 26.78 -34.98 -15.38
C PHE A 178 26.09 -36.18 -16.05
N ARG A 179 24.75 -36.18 -16.12
CA ARG A 179 23.99 -37.26 -16.77
C ARG A 179 24.16 -37.28 -18.29
N ARG A 180 24.40 -36.13 -18.92
CA ARG A 180 24.63 -36.01 -20.36
C ARG A 180 26.00 -36.57 -20.77
N LYS A 181 27.03 -36.39 -19.94
CA LYS A 181 28.36 -36.96 -20.18
C LYS A 181 28.34 -38.49 -20.16
N LYS A 182 27.68 -39.12 -19.19
CA LYS A 182 27.60 -40.60 -19.11
C LYS A 182 26.96 -41.24 -20.35
N LYS A 183 25.85 -40.70 -20.84
CA LYS A 183 25.15 -41.26 -22.02
C LYS A 183 25.91 -41.12 -23.34
N LYS A 184 26.63 -40.02 -23.53
CA LYS A 184 27.37 -39.79 -24.80
C LYS A 184 28.60 -40.70 -24.93
N GLN A 185 29.04 -41.30 -23.83
CA GLN A 185 30.20 -42.19 -23.79
C GLN A 185 29.84 -43.65 -24.12
N GLU A 186 28.59 -44.04 -23.87
CA GLU A 186 28.02 -45.37 -24.19
C GLU A 186 27.61 -45.51 -25.67
N GLU A 187 27.34 -44.39 -26.38
CA GLU A 187 26.87 -44.39 -27.78
C GLU A 187 27.99 -44.38 -28.85
N LYS A 188 29.27 -44.46 -28.48
CA LYS A 188 30.36 -44.44 -29.48
C LYS A 188 30.47 -45.79 -30.22
N GLN A 189 29.81 -45.84 -31.38
CA GLN A 189 30.04 -46.66 -32.58
C GLN A 189 30.72 -48.02 -32.35
N GLU A 190 29.91 -49.06 -32.21
CA GLU A 190 30.36 -50.44 -32.41
C GLU A 190 30.54 -50.71 -33.91
N LEU A 191 31.70 -51.28 -34.30
CA LEU A 191 31.91 -51.77 -35.66
C LEU A 191 30.92 -52.92 -35.99
N PRO A 192 30.53 -53.08 -37.27
CA PRO A 192 29.75 -54.23 -37.73
C PRO A 192 30.39 -55.56 -37.29
N PRO A 193 29.60 -56.57 -36.87
CA PRO A 193 30.15 -57.82 -36.31
C PRO A 193 31.17 -58.54 -37.20
N TYR A 194 30.96 -58.54 -38.52
CA TYR A 194 31.89 -59.17 -39.46
C TYR A 194 33.23 -58.41 -39.54
N GLU A 195 33.18 -57.09 -39.67
CA GLU A 195 34.39 -56.25 -39.73
C GLU A 195 35.19 -56.36 -38.44
N GLN A 196 34.50 -56.40 -37.29
CA GLN A 196 35.11 -56.61 -35.99
C GLN A 196 35.81 -57.99 -35.92
N ALA A 197 35.16 -59.06 -36.35
CA ALA A 197 35.74 -60.40 -36.31
C ALA A 197 36.95 -60.52 -37.25
N MET A 198 36.90 -59.92 -38.46
CA MET A 198 38.04 -59.90 -39.38
C MET A 198 39.21 -59.08 -38.83
N LEU A 199 38.93 -57.96 -38.15
CA LEU A 199 39.95 -57.14 -37.50
C LEU A 199 40.63 -57.90 -36.36
N GLU A 200 39.85 -58.60 -35.52
CA GLU A 200 40.39 -59.41 -34.43
C GLU A 200 41.24 -60.59 -34.94
N LEU A 201 40.82 -61.28 -36.01
CA LEU A 201 41.64 -62.32 -36.64
C LEU A 201 42.94 -61.77 -37.22
N LYS A 202 42.91 -60.57 -37.82
CA LYS A 202 44.11 -59.91 -38.33
C LYS A 202 45.06 -59.51 -37.20
N GLN A 203 44.52 -58.95 -36.11
CA GLN A 203 45.32 -58.64 -34.91
C GLN A 203 45.95 -59.90 -34.31
N LEU A 204 45.25 -61.03 -34.35
CA LEU A 204 45.77 -62.31 -33.91
C LEU A 204 46.92 -62.80 -34.81
N ASP A 205 46.84 -62.60 -36.13
CA ASP A 205 47.92 -62.93 -37.06
C ASP A 205 49.16 -62.04 -36.87
N ASP A 206 48.94 -60.75 -36.60
CA ASP A 206 49.98 -59.75 -36.37
C ASP A 206 50.60 -59.85 -34.95
N SER A 207 50.04 -60.70 -34.08
CA SER A 207 50.50 -60.89 -32.70
C SER A 207 51.76 -61.76 -32.62
N SER A 208 52.55 -61.58 -31.55
CA SER A 208 53.73 -62.43 -31.27
C SER A 208 53.38 -63.78 -30.64
N LEU A 209 52.09 -64.09 -30.43
CA LEU A 209 51.64 -65.28 -29.70
C LEU A 209 52.07 -66.60 -30.32
N LEU A 210 52.05 -66.71 -31.66
CA LEU A 210 52.54 -67.92 -32.35
C LEU A 210 54.08 -68.04 -32.35
N PRO A 211 54.85 -66.99 -32.69
CA PRO A 211 56.32 -66.99 -32.55
C PRO A 211 56.80 -67.34 -31.14
N ASP A 212 56.17 -66.78 -30.11
CA ASP A 212 56.55 -66.94 -28.71
C ASP A 212 56.07 -68.28 -28.11
N ARG A 213 55.36 -69.10 -28.91
CA ARG A 213 54.72 -70.37 -28.50
C ARG A 213 53.71 -70.22 -27.35
N GLU A 214 53.04 -69.08 -27.26
CA GLU A 214 51.92 -68.81 -26.36
C GLU A 214 50.60 -69.41 -26.89
N ILE A 215 50.61 -70.74 -27.08
CA ILE A 215 49.53 -71.47 -27.75
C ILE A 215 48.19 -71.37 -27.00
N LYS A 216 48.22 -71.34 -25.66
CA LYS A 216 47.02 -71.19 -24.83
C LYS A 216 46.31 -69.87 -25.09
N GLU A 217 47.05 -68.78 -25.14
CA GLU A 217 46.51 -67.44 -25.36
C GLU A 217 46.03 -67.28 -26.80
N TYR A 218 46.79 -67.81 -27.77
CA TYR A 218 46.40 -67.84 -29.17
C TYR A 218 45.03 -68.49 -29.40
N TYR A 219 44.83 -69.71 -28.88
CA TYR A 219 43.54 -70.39 -28.99
C TYR A 219 42.44 -69.73 -28.15
N SER A 220 42.79 -69.02 -27.07
CA SER A 220 41.82 -68.24 -26.29
C SER A 220 41.26 -67.08 -27.12
N GLN A 221 42.11 -66.32 -27.78
CA GLN A 221 41.70 -65.21 -28.65
C GLN A 221 40.99 -65.71 -29.92
N LEU A 222 41.50 -66.76 -30.56
CA LEU A 222 40.88 -67.34 -31.76
C LEU A 222 39.46 -67.83 -31.49
N THR A 223 39.26 -68.55 -30.38
CA THR A 223 37.93 -69.04 -30.00
C THR A 223 37.02 -67.94 -29.50
N PHE A 224 37.57 -66.90 -28.85
CA PHE A 224 36.81 -65.73 -28.44
C PHE A 224 36.25 -64.97 -29.65
N SER A 225 37.05 -64.71 -30.69
CA SER A 225 36.59 -63.99 -31.88
C SER A 225 35.48 -64.72 -32.63
N VAL A 226 35.59 -66.04 -32.81
CA VAL A 226 34.51 -66.82 -33.45
C VAL A 226 33.26 -66.90 -32.57
N ARG A 227 33.41 -67.12 -31.26
CA ARG A 227 32.26 -67.15 -30.34
C ARG A 227 31.56 -65.80 -30.28
N LYS A 228 32.30 -64.70 -30.19
CA LYS A 228 31.77 -63.33 -30.21
C LYS A 228 31.06 -62.99 -31.51
N TYR A 229 31.55 -63.48 -32.65
CA TYR A 229 30.86 -63.31 -33.93
C TYR A 229 29.54 -64.10 -33.96
N LEU A 230 29.57 -65.37 -33.53
CA LEU A 230 28.37 -66.20 -33.38
C LEU A 230 27.38 -65.59 -32.39
N ASP A 231 27.88 -64.96 -31.33
CA ASP A 231 27.10 -64.32 -30.27
C ASP A 231 26.21 -63.20 -30.83
N ARG A 232 26.83 -62.33 -31.64
CA ARG A 232 26.14 -61.18 -32.24
C ARG A 232 25.26 -61.54 -33.44
N LYS A 233 25.40 -62.72 -34.05
CA LYS A 233 24.75 -63.05 -35.33
C LYS A 233 23.76 -64.22 -35.29
N ILE A 234 24.00 -65.23 -34.45
CA ILE A 234 23.26 -66.49 -34.51
C ILE A 234 22.73 -66.91 -33.12
N TYR A 235 23.54 -66.73 -32.07
CA TYR A 235 23.22 -67.23 -30.74
C TYR A 235 23.71 -66.30 -29.65
N ASP A 236 22.81 -65.53 -29.05
CA ASP A 236 23.05 -64.50 -28.01
C ASP A 236 23.68 -64.99 -26.69
N ARG A 237 24.11 -66.26 -26.63
CA ARG A 237 24.80 -66.88 -25.50
C ARG A 237 26.03 -67.70 -25.93
N ALA A 238 26.54 -67.49 -27.14
CA ALA A 238 27.67 -68.26 -27.67
C ALA A 238 28.96 -68.09 -26.85
N LEU A 239 29.14 -66.93 -26.20
CA LEU A 239 30.26 -66.70 -25.28
C LEU A 239 30.13 -67.48 -23.96
N GLU A 240 28.89 -67.64 -23.47
CA GLU A 240 28.56 -68.28 -22.18
C GLU A 240 28.39 -69.80 -22.29
N SER A 241 28.30 -70.33 -23.52
CA SER A 241 28.00 -71.73 -23.77
C SER A 241 29.24 -72.62 -23.81
N THR A 242 29.05 -73.87 -23.39
CA THR A 242 30.08 -74.91 -23.55
C THR A 242 30.25 -75.28 -25.03
N THR A 243 31.38 -75.91 -25.35
CA THR A 243 31.66 -76.40 -26.71
C THR A 243 30.56 -77.34 -27.23
N SER A 244 30.00 -78.21 -26.37
CA SER A 244 28.95 -79.15 -26.76
C SER A 244 27.60 -78.45 -27.01
N GLU A 245 27.23 -77.49 -26.16
CA GLU A 245 25.98 -76.73 -26.29
C GLU A 245 25.99 -75.86 -27.54
N LEU A 246 27.10 -75.18 -27.83
CA LEU A 246 27.23 -74.35 -29.02
C LEU A 246 27.09 -75.17 -30.30
N ILE A 247 27.73 -76.34 -30.36
CA ILE A 247 27.64 -77.23 -31.53
C ILE A 247 26.24 -77.81 -31.68
N ALA A 248 25.64 -78.29 -30.59
CA ALA A 248 24.26 -78.81 -30.59
C ALA A 248 23.25 -77.74 -31.05
N TYR A 249 23.41 -76.48 -30.62
CA TYR A 249 22.58 -75.37 -31.08
C TYR A 249 22.71 -75.12 -32.59
N LEU A 250 23.94 -75.10 -33.11
CA LEU A 250 24.18 -74.90 -34.55
C LEU A 250 23.63 -76.05 -35.40
N GLU A 251 23.76 -77.29 -34.93
CA GLU A 251 23.17 -78.46 -35.60
C GLU A 251 21.64 -78.42 -35.60
N LEU A 252 21.02 -78.02 -34.48
CA LEU A 252 19.57 -77.87 -34.36
C LEU A 252 19.05 -76.79 -35.33
N ARG A 253 19.69 -75.61 -35.38
CA ARG A 253 19.33 -74.51 -36.30
C ARG A 253 19.49 -74.91 -37.76
N LYS A 254 20.52 -75.71 -38.06
CA LYS A 254 20.69 -76.29 -39.39
C LYS A 254 19.57 -77.27 -39.74
N GLN A 255 19.20 -78.17 -38.85
CA GLN A 255 18.12 -79.15 -39.05
C GLN A 255 16.76 -78.46 -39.23
N ALA A 256 16.53 -77.34 -38.54
CA ALA A 256 15.34 -76.51 -38.69
C ALA A 256 15.27 -75.73 -40.03
N GLY A 257 16.33 -75.78 -40.85
CA GLY A 257 16.40 -75.08 -42.13
C GLY A 257 16.71 -73.58 -42.03
N GLU A 258 16.97 -73.07 -40.82
CA GLU A 258 17.22 -71.65 -40.54
C GLU A 258 18.68 -71.25 -40.79
N LEU A 259 19.59 -72.23 -40.88
CA LEU A 259 21.03 -72.01 -41.06
C LEU A 259 21.63 -73.00 -42.07
N SER A 260 21.84 -72.55 -43.31
CA SER A 260 22.41 -73.35 -44.40
C SER A 260 23.94 -73.45 -44.35
N LEU A 261 24.49 -74.09 -43.32
CA LEU A 261 25.94 -74.35 -43.20
C LEU A 261 26.32 -75.76 -43.70
N LYS A 262 27.49 -75.85 -44.35
CA LYS A 262 28.09 -77.14 -44.75
C LYS A 262 28.42 -77.97 -43.51
N ASP A 263 28.20 -79.30 -43.54
CA ASP A 263 28.55 -80.20 -42.43
C ASP A 263 30.02 -80.07 -42.03
N LYS A 264 30.89 -79.89 -43.02
CA LYS A 264 32.32 -79.66 -42.83
C LYS A 264 32.63 -78.40 -42.02
N SER A 265 31.80 -77.35 -42.10
CA SER A 265 32.03 -76.09 -41.37
C SER A 265 31.72 -76.23 -39.87
N ILE A 266 30.68 -77.01 -39.52
CA ILE A 266 30.34 -77.33 -38.11
C ILE A 266 31.39 -78.29 -37.53
N ASP A 267 31.79 -79.34 -38.27
CA ASP A 267 32.85 -80.27 -37.84
C ASP A 267 34.19 -79.55 -37.62
N ASN A 268 34.59 -78.65 -38.53
CA ASN A 268 35.78 -77.83 -38.37
C ASN A 268 35.73 -76.96 -37.10
N LEU A 269 34.58 -76.34 -36.79
CA LEU A 269 34.40 -75.57 -35.56
C LEU A 269 34.48 -76.47 -34.31
N GLN A 270 33.86 -77.65 -34.34
CA GLN A 270 33.91 -78.60 -33.24
C GLN A 270 35.34 -79.07 -32.97
N GLN A 271 36.10 -79.41 -34.01
CA GLN A 271 37.50 -79.80 -33.90
C GLN A 271 38.37 -78.66 -33.35
N LEU A 272 38.16 -77.43 -33.82
CA LEU A 272 38.84 -76.24 -33.32
C LEU A 272 38.58 -76.04 -31.82
N LEU A 273 37.31 -76.04 -31.41
CA LEU A 273 36.93 -75.79 -30.01
C LEU A 273 37.47 -76.89 -29.09
N LYS A 274 37.40 -78.17 -29.50
CA LYS A 274 38.02 -79.29 -28.76
C LYS A 274 39.53 -79.11 -28.63
N ARG A 275 40.22 -78.69 -29.70
CA ARG A 275 41.66 -78.45 -29.69
C ARG A 275 42.04 -77.28 -28.77
N ALA A 276 41.24 -76.21 -28.80
CA ALA A 276 41.41 -75.07 -27.92
C ALA A 276 41.21 -75.47 -26.45
N ASP A 277 40.21 -76.29 -26.14
CA ASP A 277 39.98 -76.81 -24.78
C ASP A 277 41.18 -77.66 -24.32
N LEU A 278 41.72 -78.54 -25.18
CA LEU A 278 42.94 -79.30 -24.87
C LEU A 278 44.17 -78.40 -24.67
N ALA A 279 44.33 -77.33 -25.46
CA ALA A 279 45.41 -76.38 -25.29
C ALA A 279 45.28 -75.57 -23.98
N LYS A 280 44.05 -75.20 -23.59
CA LYS A 280 43.76 -74.40 -22.40
C LYS A 280 43.87 -75.19 -21.09
N PHE A 281 43.42 -76.45 -21.09
CA PHE A 281 43.25 -77.24 -19.87
C PHE A 281 44.17 -78.47 -19.78
N ALA A 282 44.56 -79.06 -20.92
CA ALA A 282 45.41 -80.26 -20.96
C ALA A 282 46.87 -79.98 -21.38
N ASN A 283 47.26 -78.71 -21.49
CA ASN A 283 48.59 -78.26 -21.93
C ASN A 283 49.03 -78.89 -23.28
N SER A 284 48.06 -79.20 -24.14
CA SER A 284 48.33 -79.67 -25.51
C SER A 284 48.99 -78.54 -26.31
N ARG A 285 50.01 -78.88 -27.09
CA ARG A 285 50.77 -77.92 -27.91
C ARG A 285 50.66 -78.28 -29.40
N PRO A 286 49.54 -77.94 -30.06
CA PRO A 286 49.44 -77.97 -31.51
C PRO A 286 50.63 -77.25 -32.18
N ASP A 287 51.06 -77.76 -33.33
CA ASP A 287 52.10 -77.12 -34.12
C ASP A 287 51.59 -75.84 -34.79
N VAL A 288 52.51 -74.96 -35.18
CA VAL A 288 52.21 -73.66 -35.78
C VAL A 288 51.44 -73.79 -37.11
N ILE A 289 51.66 -74.87 -37.87
CA ILE A 289 50.98 -75.10 -39.15
C ILE A 289 49.51 -75.42 -38.87
N THR A 290 49.24 -76.28 -37.90
CA THR A 290 47.89 -76.58 -37.42
C THR A 290 47.18 -75.34 -36.90
N ALA A 291 47.85 -74.50 -36.09
CA ALA A 291 47.27 -73.26 -35.58
C ALA A 291 46.90 -72.26 -36.69
N LYS A 292 47.77 -72.10 -37.70
CA LYS A 292 47.47 -71.27 -38.89
C LYS A 292 46.32 -71.85 -39.72
N SER A 293 46.27 -73.17 -39.88
CA SER A 293 45.17 -73.85 -40.58
C SER A 293 43.83 -73.59 -39.89
N ASP A 294 43.82 -73.67 -38.56
CA ASP A 294 42.65 -73.41 -37.71
C ASP A 294 42.13 -71.99 -37.84
N ARG A 295 43.03 -70.99 -37.84
CA ARG A 295 42.66 -69.60 -38.09
C ARG A 295 42.01 -69.41 -39.46
N THR A 296 42.57 -70.02 -40.51
CA THR A 296 41.97 -69.97 -41.85
C THR A 296 40.60 -70.63 -41.89
N LYS A 297 40.41 -71.74 -41.18
CA LYS A 297 39.08 -72.39 -41.04
C LYS A 297 38.07 -71.47 -40.35
N VAL A 298 38.48 -70.72 -39.32
CA VAL A 298 37.61 -69.72 -38.66
C VAL A 298 37.22 -68.59 -39.60
N GLU A 299 38.16 -68.08 -40.39
CA GLU A 299 37.85 -67.05 -41.39
C GLU A 299 36.82 -67.56 -42.41
N HIS A 300 36.99 -68.78 -42.92
CA HIS A 300 36.03 -69.40 -43.83
C HIS A 300 34.67 -69.61 -43.18
N LEU A 301 34.63 -70.04 -41.93
CA LEU A 301 33.37 -70.20 -41.19
C LEU A 301 32.63 -68.87 -41.05
N ILE A 302 33.32 -67.79 -40.68
CA ILE A 302 32.71 -66.45 -40.54
C ILE A 302 32.21 -65.94 -41.90
N LYS A 303 32.94 -66.20 -42.98
CA LYS A 303 32.51 -65.87 -44.35
C LYS A 303 31.29 -66.68 -44.79
N ASP A 304 31.28 -67.99 -44.54
CA ASP A 304 30.13 -68.86 -44.84
C ASP A 304 28.89 -68.38 -44.07
N ILE A 305 29.04 -68.06 -42.78
CA ILE A 305 27.93 -67.55 -41.96
C ILE A 305 27.42 -66.20 -42.48
N ARG A 306 28.31 -65.28 -42.88
CA ARG A 306 27.89 -63.99 -43.46
C ARG A 306 27.05 -64.17 -44.72
N GLN A 307 27.36 -65.16 -45.55
CA GLN A 307 26.61 -65.44 -46.78
C GLN A 307 25.22 -66.02 -46.51
N VAL A 308 25.09 -66.79 -45.42
CA VAL A 308 23.85 -67.49 -45.04
C VAL A 308 22.92 -66.60 -44.21
N VAL A 309 23.50 -65.68 -43.41
CA VAL A 309 22.77 -64.73 -42.57
C VAL A 309 23.02 -63.32 -43.13
N PRO A 310 22.21 -62.85 -44.10
CA PRO A 310 22.39 -61.52 -44.69
C PRO A 310 22.21 -60.42 -43.64
N GLU A 311 22.80 -59.25 -43.91
CA GLU A 311 22.57 -58.07 -43.08
C GLU A 311 21.07 -57.71 -43.14
N PRO A 312 20.46 -57.31 -42.00
CA PRO A 312 19.04 -56.93 -41.97
C PRO A 312 18.75 -55.87 -43.03
N THR A 313 17.59 -55.98 -43.67
CA THR A 313 17.22 -55.14 -44.82
C THR A 313 17.14 -53.67 -44.38
N GLU A 314 17.42 -52.70 -45.27
CA GLU A 314 17.33 -51.26 -44.94
C GLU A 314 16.00 -50.88 -44.27
N GLU A 315 14.90 -51.54 -44.68
CA GLU A 315 13.57 -51.33 -44.11
C GLU A 315 13.47 -51.80 -42.64
N GLU A 316 14.10 -52.92 -42.28
CA GLU A 316 14.10 -53.45 -40.90
C GLU A 316 14.97 -52.58 -39.97
N LEU A 317 16.11 -52.09 -40.49
CA LEU A 317 16.97 -51.14 -39.80
C LEU A 317 16.25 -49.80 -39.58
N MET A 318 15.53 -49.31 -40.60
CA MET A 318 14.71 -48.11 -40.51
C MET A 318 13.60 -48.25 -39.46
N GLN A 319 12.96 -49.42 -39.36
CA GLN A 319 11.94 -49.70 -38.35
C GLN A 319 12.52 -49.70 -36.92
N ASP A 320 13.67 -50.33 -36.69
CA ASP A 320 14.34 -50.29 -35.38
C ASP A 320 14.80 -48.87 -35.01
N GLU A 321 15.38 -48.14 -35.97
CA GLU A 321 15.76 -46.75 -35.76
C GLU A 321 14.57 -45.85 -35.41
N ASN A 322 13.46 -46.00 -36.14
CA ASN A 322 12.24 -45.22 -35.91
C ASN A 322 11.64 -45.56 -34.55
N TYR A 323 11.59 -46.85 -34.18
CA TYR A 323 11.16 -47.29 -32.86
C TYR A 323 12.05 -46.72 -31.73
N ARG A 324 13.38 -46.71 -31.92
CA ARG A 324 14.33 -46.10 -30.97
C ARG A 324 14.16 -44.59 -30.89
N LYS A 325 13.99 -43.90 -32.03
CA LYS A 325 13.70 -42.45 -32.10
C LYS A 325 12.39 -42.10 -31.40
N GLU A 326 11.34 -42.90 -31.57
CA GLU A 326 10.05 -42.72 -30.87
C GLU A 326 10.19 -42.93 -29.36
N LYS A 327 10.90 -43.97 -28.92
CA LYS A 327 11.18 -44.21 -27.50
C LYS A 327 11.97 -43.06 -26.87
N LEU A 328 12.92 -42.50 -27.60
CA LEU A 328 13.66 -41.30 -27.19
C LEU A 328 12.79 -40.05 -27.16
N ARG A 329 11.91 -39.84 -28.16
CA ARG A 329 10.93 -38.74 -28.19
C ARG A 329 9.97 -38.84 -27.01
N ARG A 330 9.41 -40.02 -26.71
CA ARG A 330 8.56 -40.26 -25.52
C ARG A 330 9.31 -39.96 -24.22
N LYS A 331 10.56 -40.42 -24.08
CA LYS A 331 11.40 -40.10 -22.92
C LYS A 331 11.68 -38.59 -22.79
N ARG A 332 11.93 -37.88 -23.90
CA ARG A 332 12.10 -36.41 -23.91
C ARG A 332 10.80 -35.70 -23.50
N ARG A 333 9.66 -36.08 -24.08
CA ARG A 333 8.34 -35.50 -23.76
C ARG A 333 8.00 -35.67 -22.28
N ASN A 334 8.12 -36.89 -21.76
CA ASN A 334 7.85 -37.17 -20.34
C ASN A 334 8.81 -36.42 -19.42
N LYS A 335 10.05 -36.20 -19.85
CA LYS A 335 11.01 -35.38 -19.11
C LYS A 335 10.63 -33.89 -19.10
N ILE A 336 10.19 -33.34 -20.24
CA ILE A 336 9.71 -31.96 -20.33
C ILE A 336 8.48 -31.78 -19.43
N ILE A 337 7.53 -32.72 -19.49
CA ILE A 337 6.34 -32.72 -18.63
C ILE A 337 6.74 -32.78 -17.16
N ALA A 338 7.71 -33.63 -16.78
CA ALA A 338 8.18 -33.71 -15.40
C ALA A 338 8.86 -32.41 -14.92
N VAL A 339 9.64 -31.75 -15.79
CA VAL A 339 10.26 -30.46 -15.46
C VAL A 339 9.21 -29.36 -15.33
N LEU A 340 8.27 -29.27 -16.26
CA LEU A 340 7.16 -28.32 -16.20
C LEU A 340 6.30 -28.55 -14.96
N GLY A 341 5.97 -29.82 -14.66
CA GLY A 341 5.25 -30.19 -13.44
C GLY A 341 6.02 -29.78 -12.17
N GLY A 342 7.34 -29.98 -12.15
CA GLY A 342 8.19 -29.51 -11.05
C GLY A 342 8.18 -28.00 -10.86
N ILE A 343 8.22 -27.22 -11.96
CA ILE A 343 8.13 -25.76 -11.92
C ILE A 343 6.77 -25.31 -11.37
N VAL A 344 5.68 -25.93 -11.83
CA VAL A 344 4.31 -25.62 -11.36
C VAL A 344 4.17 -25.93 -9.87
N VAL A 345 4.66 -27.09 -9.41
CA VAL A 345 4.64 -27.44 -7.97
C VAL A 345 5.46 -26.43 -7.16
N LEU A 346 6.62 -26.01 -7.66
CA LEU A 346 7.46 -25.04 -6.96
C LEU A 346 6.78 -23.66 -6.90
N ALA A 347 6.14 -23.22 -7.98
CA ALA A 347 5.35 -21.99 -8.01
C ALA A 347 4.17 -22.05 -7.03
N LEU A 348 3.46 -23.19 -6.96
CA LEU A 348 2.39 -23.40 -5.98
C LEU A 348 2.90 -23.35 -4.54
N ILE A 349 4.04 -23.98 -4.25
CA ILE A 349 4.65 -23.94 -2.92
C ILE A 349 5.00 -22.48 -2.54
N VAL A 350 5.65 -21.74 -3.44
CA VAL A 350 5.99 -20.33 -3.20
C VAL A 350 4.73 -19.50 -2.98
N PHE A 351 3.70 -19.68 -3.80
CA PHE A 351 2.40 -19.01 -3.66
C PHE A 351 1.75 -19.33 -2.30
N THR A 352 1.71 -20.60 -1.89
CA THR A 352 1.14 -21.01 -0.59
C THR A 352 1.92 -20.45 0.60
N VAL A 353 3.25 -20.39 0.51
CA VAL A 353 4.08 -19.78 1.57
C VAL A 353 3.83 -18.28 1.66
N LEU A 354 3.77 -17.58 0.52
CA LEU A 354 3.49 -16.14 0.50
C LEU A 354 2.10 -15.83 1.06
N VAL A 355 1.06 -16.56 0.65
CA VAL A 355 -0.31 -16.35 1.17
C VAL A 355 -0.40 -16.61 2.67
N ASN A 356 0.23 -17.67 3.19
CA ASN A 356 0.23 -17.96 4.65
C ASN A 356 1.00 -16.92 5.48
N THR A 357 2.03 -16.29 4.91
CA THR A 357 2.89 -15.36 5.65
C THR A 357 2.44 -13.90 5.53
N LYS A 358 1.86 -13.52 4.39
CA LYS A 358 1.54 -12.13 4.02
C LYS A 358 0.06 -11.86 3.81
N GLY A 359 -0.78 -12.89 3.81
CA GLY A 359 -2.17 -12.77 3.41
C GLY A 359 -2.35 -12.89 1.89
N PHE A 360 -3.58 -13.19 1.48
CA PHE A 360 -3.93 -13.34 0.06
C PHE A 360 -3.85 -12.01 -0.68
N ASP A 361 -4.35 -10.93 -0.07
CA ASP A 361 -4.45 -9.61 -0.70
C ASP A 361 -3.08 -9.04 -1.03
N TYR A 362 -2.11 -9.14 -0.13
CA TYR A 362 -0.71 -8.75 -0.41
C TYR A 362 -0.12 -9.45 -1.65
N VAL A 363 -0.36 -10.76 -1.80
CA VAL A 363 0.18 -11.54 -2.93
C VAL A 363 -0.52 -11.17 -4.23
N LYS A 364 -1.84 -10.98 -4.17
CA LYS A 364 -2.65 -10.50 -5.30
C LYS A 364 -2.16 -9.13 -5.75
N ASP A 365 -2.04 -8.17 -4.84
CA ASP A 365 -1.64 -6.79 -5.12
C ASP A 365 -0.20 -6.71 -5.67
N SER A 366 0.71 -7.54 -5.15
CA SER A 366 2.12 -7.54 -5.61
C SER A 366 2.30 -8.13 -7.01
N VAL A 367 1.40 -9.02 -7.45
CA VAL A 367 1.50 -9.71 -8.76
C VAL A 367 0.64 -9.03 -9.82
N LEU A 368 -0.55 -8.55 -9.45
CA LEU A 368 -1.50 -7.92 -10.37
C LEU A 368 -1.41 -6.38 -10.37
N GLY A 369 -0.73 -5.78 -9.39
CA GLY A 369 -0.74 -4.34 -9.16
C GLY A 369 -1.98 -3.90 -8.39
N ASN A 370 -1.86 -2.81 -7.63
CA ASN A 370 -2.97 -2.18 -6.94
C ASN A 370 -2.77 -0.66 -6.95
N GLU A 371 -3.70 0.06 -7.59
CA GLU A 371 -3.60 1.51 -7.82
C GLU A 371 -3.58 2.32 -6.52
N THR A 372 -4.47 2.03 -5.56
CA THR A 372 -4.55 2.77 -4.29
C THR A 372 -3.34 2.50 -3.41
N LYS A 373 -2.77 1.29 -3.48
CA LYS A 373 -1.48 1.00 -2.85
C LYS A 373 -0.34 1.84 -3.45
N GLU A 374 -0.27 1.94 -4.77
CA GLU A 374 0.73 2.77 -5.45
C GLU A 374 0.58 4.25 -5.10
N LEU A 375 -0.65 4.76 -5.03
CA LEU A 375 -0.94 6.13 -4.59
C LEU A 375 -0.53 6.38 -3.12
N LEU A 376 -0.72 5.40 -2.24
CA LEU A 376 -0.35 5.52 -0.84
C LEU A 376 1.17 5.56 -0.63
N GLU A 377 1.90 4.64 -1.28
CA GLU A 377 3.37 4.51 -1.18
C GLU A 377 4.13 5.55 -2.02
N GLY A 378 3.45 6.21 -2.97
CA GLY A 378 4.02 7.21 -3.87
C GLY A 378 4.34 8.57 -3.25
N ASP A 379 4.63 9.54 -4.11
CA ASP A 379 4.92 10.92 -3.72
C ASP A 379 3.64 11.68 -3.40
N TRP A 380 3.63 12.40 -2.27
CA TRP A 380 2.48 13.19 -1.83
C TRP A 380 2.70 14.68 -2.09
N ILE A 381 1.68 15.34 -2.62
CA ILE A 381 1.75 16.72 -3.10
C ILE A 381 0.93 17.59 -2.16
N ARG A 382 1.58 18.60 -1.57
CA ARG A 382 0.91 19.63 -0.76
C ARG A 382 0.61 20.84 -1.65
N SER A 383 -0.67 21.16 -1.79
CA SER A 383 -1.16 22.20 -2.68
C SER A 383 -2.14 23.15 -1.97
N GLU A 384 -2.27 24.36 -2.48
CA GLU A 384 -3.18 25.39 -2.00
C GLU A 384 -4.24 25.68 -3.08
N TYR A 385 -5.52 25.68 -2.70
CA TYR A 385 -6.65 25.75 -3.62
C TYR A 385 -7.68 26.80 -3.23
N GLY A 386 -8.18 27.46 -4.27
CA GLY A 386 -9.34 28.35 -4.28
C GLY A 386 -9.33 29.56 -3.33
N THR A 387 -10.48 30.22 -3.23
CA THR A 387 -10.70 31.41 -2.38
C THR A 387 -12.04 31.31 -1.63
N PRO A 388 -12.07 31.13 -0.29
CA PRO A 388 -10.94 31.12 0.64
C PRO A 388 -9.97 29.94 0.46
N GLN A 389 -8.70 30.16 0.84
CA GLN A 389 -7.61 29.24 0.57
C GLN A 389 -7.65 27.99 1.46
N VAL A 390 -7.65 26.83 0.82
CA VAL A 390 -7.56 25.50 1.47
C VAL A 390 -6.22 24.86 1.12
N THR A 391 -5.44 24.49 2.12
CA THR A 391 -4.21 23.71 1.93
C THR A 391 -4.50 22.25 2.24
N ILE A 392 -4.16 21.35 1.31
CA ILE A 392 -4.40 19.91 1.44
C ILE A 392 -3.21 19.13 0.86
N THR A 393 -2.94 17.95 1.40
CA THR A 393 -1.92 17.04 0.87
C THR A 393 -2.61 15.81 0.30
N THR A 394 -2.44 15.59 -1.01
CA THR A 394 -3.10 14.51 -1.76
C THR A 394 -2.07 13.73 -2.58
N PRO A 395 -2.35 12.45 -2.92
CA PRO A 395 -1.46 11.65 -3.76
C PRO A 395 -1.48 12.13 -5.23
N GLU A 396 -2.59 12.73 -5.67
CA GLU A 396 -2.72 13.34 -6.99
C GLU A 396 -3.08 14.83 -6.88
N VAL A 397 -2.71 15.62 -7.88
CA VAL A 397 -3.06 17.04 -7.94
C VAL A 397 -4.54 17.20 -8.26
N LEU A 398 -5.29 17.92 -7.42
CA LEU A 398 -6.68 18.27 -7.72
C LEU A 398 -6.73 19.29 -8.87
N VAL A 399 -7.53 18.99 -9.88
CA VAL A 399 -7.68 19.82 -11.09
C VAL A 399 -8.99 20.59 -11.00
N ARG A 400 -8.97 21.87 -11.37
CA ARG A 400 -10.17 22.70 -11.38
C ARG A 400 -11.17 22.16 -12.39
N LYS A 401 -12.42 21.98 -11.97
CA LYS A 401 -13.53 21.52 -12.82
C LYS A 401 -14.64 22.56 -12.87
N THR A 402 -15.17 22.76 -14.07
CA THR A 402 -16.41 23.51 -14.27
C THR A 402 -17.57 22.54 -14.09
N VAL A 403 -18.26 22.63 -12.97
CA VAL A 403 -19.45 21.81 -12.70
C VAL A 403 -20.67 22.63 -13.10
N ASP A 404 -21.48 22.07 -14.01
CA ASP A 404 -22.77 22.64 -14.38
C ASP A 404 -23.79 22.11 -13.37
N TYR A 405 -24.03 22.87 -12.31
CA TYR A 405 -25.05 22.53 -11.31
C TYR A 405 -26.43 22.88 -11.86
N ASP A 406 -27.46 22.13 -11.46
CA ASP A 406 -28.86 22.52 -11.68
C ASP A 406 -29.14 23.88 -11.04
N ASP A 407 -30.10 24.63 -11.59
CA ASP A 407 -30.38 26.05 -11.28
C ASP A 407 -30.44 26.37 -9.77
N GLU A 408 -30.94 25.45 -8.95
CA GLU A 408 -31.11 25.59 -7.49
C GLU A 408 -29.78 25.46 -6.70
N LEU A 409 -28.91 24.53 -7.09
CA LEU A 409 -27.56 24.36 -6.51
C LEU A 409 -26.60 25.45 -7.02
N GLN A 410 -26.80 25.92 -8.24
CA GLN A 410 -26.04 27.01 -8.84
C GLN A 410 -26.21 28.33 -8.06
N GLU A 411 -27.41 28.62 -7.56
CA GLU A 411 -27.66 29.80 -6.72
C GLU A 411 -26.97 29.73 -5.35
N MET A 412 -26.91 28.54 -4.73
CA MET A 412 -26.26 28.34 -3.43
C MET A 412 -24.72 28.33 -3.51
N LEU A 413 -24.18 27.89 -4.65
CA LEU A 413 -22.75 27.72 -4.89
C LEU A 413 -22.14 28.82 -5.80
N LEU A 414 -22.86 29.92 -6.00
CA LEU A 414 -22.45 31.06 -6.81
C LEU A 414 -21.09 31.61 -6.35
N GLY A 415 -20.07 31.48 -7.20
CA GLY A 415 -18.70 31.90 -6.92
C GLY A 415 -17.83 30.86 -6.21
N SER A 416 -18.34 29.64 -5.99
CA SER A 416 -17.55 28.51 -5.53
C SER A 416 -16.66 27.94 -6.64
N GLU A 417 -15.53 27.40 -6.23
CA GLU A 417 -14.53 26.76 -7.08
C GLU A 417 -14.44 25.28 -6.69
N THR A 418 -14.51 24.42 -7.69
CA THR A 418 -14.47 22.96 -7.52
C THR A 418 -13.19 22.39 -8.09
N PHE A 419 -12.55 21.50 -7.35
CA PHE A 419 -11.33 20.79 -7.74
C PHE A 419 -11.48 19.30 -7.46
N ASP A 420 -11.14 18.44 -8.41
CA ASP A 420 -11.25 16.99 -8.24
C ASP A 420 -10.02 16.22 -8.73
N ALA A 421 -9.88 15.00 -8.21
CA ALA A 421 -8.98 13.96 -8.73
C ALA A 421 -9.68 12.60 -8.65
N GLY A 422 -9.58 11.82 -9.72
CA GLY A 422 -10.30 10.55 -9.89
C GLY A 422 -11.75 10.72 -10.35
N THR A 423 -12.55 9.66 -10.20
CA THR A 423 -13.99 9.64 -10.50
C THR A 423 -14.75 8.91 -9.40
N LEU A 424 -16.03 9.25 -9.21
CA LEU A 424 -16.87 8.68 -8.15
C LEU A 424 -16.97 7.15 -8.22
N GLU A 425 -16.98 6.58 -9.43
CA GLU A 425 -16.97 5.13 -9.67
C GLU A 425 -15.59 4.49 -9.46
N GLY A 426 -14.51 5.28 -9.55
CA GLY A 426 -13.12 4.83 -9.46
C GLY A 426 -12.70 4.37 -8.06
N ASN A 427 -11.46 3.88 -7.93
CA ASN A 427 -10.94 3.32 -6.68
C ASN A 427 -10.78 4.36 -5.57
N LEU A 428 -10.44 5.60 -5.96
CA LEU A 428 -10.33 6.76 -5.08
C LEU A 428 -10.85 7.99 -5.84
N TYR A 429 -11.65 8.80 -5.16
CA TYR A 429 -12.14 10.09 -5.63
C TYR A 429 -11.93 11.11 -4.54
N THR A 430 -11.30 12.23 -4.87
CA THR A 430 -11.14 13.37 -3.97
C THR A 430 -11.76 14.60 -4.63
N LEU A 431 -12.61 15.30 -3.89
CA LEU A 431 -13.31 16.49 -4.32
C LEU A 431 -13.11 17.59 -3.27
N LEU A 432 -12.78 18.78 -3.73
CA LEU A 432 -12.67 19.99 -2.93
C LEU A 432 -13.58 21.05 -3.52
N ILE A 433 -14.46 21.61 -2.70
CA ILE A 433 -15.29 22.77 -3.02
C ILE A 433 -14.91 23.88 -2.04
N THR A 434 -14.66 25.08 -2.55
CA THR A 434 -14.44 26.26 -1.71
C THR A 434 -15.06 27.49 -2.35
N GLY A 435 -15.73 28.33 -1.57
CA GLY A 435 -16.35 29.54 -2.11
C GLY A 435 -16.68 30.57 -1.03
N PRO A 436 -16.90 31.83 -1.42
CA PRO A 436 -17.36 32.86 -0.52
C PRO A 436 -18.80 32.57 -0.10
N VAL A 437 -19.11 32.87 1.16
CA VAL A 437 -20.48 32.80 1.68
C VAL A 437 -21.08 34.19 1.66
N ASN A 438 -22.35 34.31 1.25
CA ASN A 438 -23.03 35.60 1.17
C ASN A 438 -23.13 36.24 2.58
N PRO A 439 -22.52 37.42 2.82
CA PRO A 439 -22.52 38.07 4.13
C PRO A 439 -23.88 38.64 4.55
N GLN A 440 -24.88 38.68 3.67
CA GLN A 440 -26.25 39.09 4.00
C GLN A 440 -27.15 37.93 4.46
N GLY A 441 -26.71 36.68 4.28
CA GLY A 441 -27.42 35.48 4.73
C GLY A 441 -26.81 34.90 5.99
N ASP A 442 -27.63 34.32 6.86
CA ASP A 442 -27.17 33.52 7.99
C ASP A 442 -26.73 32.16 7.46
N PHE A 443 -25.43 32.00 7.20
CA PHE A 443 -24.90 30.73 6.73
C PHE A 443 -24.91 29.70 7.85
N ASP A 444 -25.70 28.67 7.62
CA ASP A 444 -25.88 27.57 8.56
C ASP A 444 -25.13 26.34 8.04
N LEU A 445 -24.02 26.02 8.71
CA LEU A 445 -23.21 24.85 8.39
C LEU A 445 -24.02 23.55 8.52
N GLN A 446 -25.00 23.49 9.42
CA GLN A 446 -25.83 22.31 9.59
C GLN A 446 -26.76 22.12 8.38
N LYS A 447 -27.33 23.19 7.82
CA LYS A 447 -28.12 23.09 6.58
C LYS A 447 -27.30 22.60 5.39
N ALA A 448 -26.04 23.02 5.30
CA ALA A 448 -25.13 22.53 4.26
C ALA A 448 -24.82 21.03 4.44
N VAL A 449 -24.70 20.56 5.69
CA VAL A 449 -24.54 19.15 6.03
C VAL A 449 -25.79 18.34 5.71
N ASP A 450 -26.98 18.86 6.03
CA ASP A 450 -28.26 18.18 5.79
C ASP A 450 -28.49 17.93 4.28
N GLY A 451 -28.01 18.82 3.41
CA GLY A 451 -28.08 18.69 1.95
C GLY A 451 -27.13 17.66 1.33
N ILE A 452 -26.18 17.09 2.09
CA ILE A 452 -25.24 16.07 1.57
C ILE A 452 -25.98 14.81 1.11
N TYR A 453 -27.02 14.40 1.84
CA TYR A 453 -27.79 13.20 1.50
C TYR A 453 -28.42 13.34 0.11
N GLU A 454 -29.09 14.48 -0.14
CA GLU A 454 -29.75 14.78 -1.42
C GLU A 454 -28.72 14.90 -2.55
N SER A 455 -27.56 15.49 -2.28
CA SER A 455 -26.46 15.59 -3.25
C SER A 455 -25.90 14.23 -3.66
N LEU A 456 -25.70 13.32 -2.70
CA LEU A 456 -25.24 11.95 -2.98
C LEU A 456 -26.30 11.18 -3.78
N GLU A 457 -27.58 11.29 -3.41
CA GLU A 457 -28.69 10.65 -4.12
C GLU A 457 -28.80 11.14 -5.58
N ALA A 458 -28.64 12.46 -5.80
CA ALA A 458 -28.62 13.06 -7.14
C ALA A 458 -27.44 12.54 -7.99
N GLN A 459 -26.32 12.20 -7.37
CA GLN A 459 -25.16 11.57 -8.03
C GLN A 459 -25.32 10.05 -8.23
N GLY A 460 -26.48 9.49 -7.91
CA GLY A 460 -26.81 8.09 -8.13
C GLY A 460 -26.46 7.16 -6.96
N ALA A 461 -26.10 7.69 -5.80
CA ALA A 461 -25.86 6.90 -4.60
C ALA A 461 -27.17 6.30 -4.06
N ARG A 462 -27.12 5.04 -3.65
CA ARG A 462 -28.23 4.30 -3.03
C ARG A 462 -27.77 3.65 -1.73
N ASN A 463 -28.72 3.22 -0.89
CA ASN A 463 -28.42 2.57 0.40
C ASN A 463 -27.45 3.39 1.28
N ILE A 464 -27.63 4.70 1.31
CA ILE A 464 -26.74 5.63 2.00
C ILE A 464 -26.86 5.44 3.52
N ILE A 465 -25.74 5.10 4.16
CA ILE A 465 -25.58 5.11 5.61
C ILE A 465 -24.76 6.34 5.94
N MET A 466 -25.34 7.28 6.67
CA MET A 466 -24.71 8.55 7.02
C MET A 466 -24.51 8.67 8.53
N LYS A 467 -23.32 9.10 8.95
CA LYS A 467 -22.96 9.45 10.32
C LYS A 467 -22.28 10.80 10.32
N GLN A 468 -22.37 11.51 11.45
CA GLN A 468 -21.75 12.81 11.63
C GLN A 468 -21.01 12.89 12.96
N GLU A 469 -19.91 13.62 12.99
CA GLU A 469 -19.13 13.95 14.19
C GLU A 469 -18.51 15.34 14.08
N ASP A 470 -18.28 15.99 15.22
CA ASP A 470 -17.54 17.25 15.26
C ASP A 470 -16.09 17.01 14.85
N PHE A 471 -15.54 17.91 14.04
CA PHE A 471 -14.18 17.82 13.54
C PHE A 471 -13.42 19.12 13.75
N SER A 472 -12.13 19.03 14.06
CA SER A 472 -11.25 20.18 14.18
C SER A 472 -9.95 19.96 13.43
N THR A 473 -9.56 20.94 12.62
CA THR A 473 -8.28 20.90 11.90
C THR A 473 -7.09 21.12 12.84
N ILE A 474 -5.87 20.88 12.34
CA ILE A 474 -4.62 21.15 13.10
C ILE A 474 -4.53 22.62 13.58
N ASN A 475 -5.15 23.55 12.85
CA ASN A 475 -5.18 24.96 13.20
C ASN A 475 -6.45 25.38 13.97
N ASN A 476 -7.12 24.42 14.63
CA ASN A 476 -8.32 24.61 15.46
C ASN A 476 -9.50 25.25 14.72
N THR A 477 -9.65 24.99 13.42
CA THR A 477 -10.88 25.38 12.70
C THR A 477 -11.93 24.31 12.95
N GLU A 478 -13.04 24.69 13.56
CA GLU A 478 -14.19 23.81 13.81
C GLU A 478 -14.95 23.54 12.51
N GLY A 479 -15.44 22.32 12.37
CA GLY A 479 -16.22 21.85 11.24
C GLY A 479 -16.98 20.58 11.59
N ILE A 480 -17.70 20.04 10.61
CA ILE A 480 -18.50 18.82 10.76
C ILE A 480 -17.99 17.78 9.76
N LYS A 481 -17.61 16.61 10.28
CA LYS A 481 -17.27 15.46 9.46
C LYS A 481 -18.51 14.58 9.28
N VAL A 482 -18.83 14.29 8.03
CA VAL A 482 -19.88 13.36 7.62
C VAL A 482 -19.22 12.16 6.96
N PHE A 483 -19.52 10.96 7.44
CA PHE A 483 -18.88 9.75 6.94
C PHE A 483 -19.86 8.58 6.93
N GLY A 484 -19.57 7.59 6.08
CA GLY A 484 -20.56 6.57 5.84
C GLY A 484 -20.23 5.65 4.69
N THR A 485 -21.26 4.94 4.23
CA THR A 485 -21.19 4.06 3.08
C THR A 485 -22.38 4.28 2.16
N PHE A 486 -22.21 4.03 0.86
CA PHE A 486 -23.32 3.99 -0.10
C PHE A 486 -22.97 3.04 -1.25
N ASP A 487 -23.98 2.68 -2.03
CA ASP A 487 -23.83 1.85 -3.22
C ASP A 487 -23.98 2.70 -4.48
N LEU A 488 -23.08 2.52 -5.46
CA LEU A 488 -23.24 3.03 -6.82
C LEU A 488 -23.61 1.90 -7.77
N GLU A 489 -24.37 2.20 -8.81
CA GLU A 489 -24.59 1.23 -9.88
C GLU A 489 -23.38 1.23 -10.82
N ASN A 490 -22.78 0.05 -11.04
CA ASN A 490 -21.68 -0.10 -11.98
C ASN A 490 -22.20 0.11 -13.42
N PRO A 491 -21.71 1.10 -14.17
CA PRO A 491 -22.22 1.41 -15.51
C PRO A 491 -21.94 0.30 -16.54
N VAL A 492 -21.01 -0.62 -16.26
CA VAL A 492 -20.62 -1.72 -17.14
C VAL A 492 -21.33 -3.03 -16.76
N THR A 493 -21.38 -3.36 -15.46
CA THR A 493 -21.91 -4.65 -14.99
C THR A 493 -23.34 -4.58 -14.45
N GLY A 494 -23.86 -3.38 -14.15
CA GLY A 494 -25.16 -3.15 -13.52
C GLY A 494 -25.27 -3.62 -12.07
N GLY A 495 -24.16 -4.09 -11.46
CA GLY A 495 -24.11 -4.50 -10.06
C GLY A 495 -23.75 -3.36 -9.12
N PRO A 496 -24.05 -3.47 -7.81
CA PRO A 496 -23.69 -2.44 -6.84
C PRO A 496 -22.17 -2.42 -6.57
N ILE A 497 -21.57 -1.23 -6.62
CA ILE A 497 -20.22 -0.93 -6.14
C ILE A 497 -20.37 -0.28 -4.76
N LYS A 498 -19.89 -0.97 -3.73
CA LYS A 498 -19.93 -0.44 -2.37
C LYS A 498 -18.83 0.57 -2.15
N LYS A 499 -19.21 1.76 -1.71
CA LYS A 499 -18.33 2.90 -1.44
C LYS A 499 -18.37 3.27 0.03
N LYS A 500 -17.24 3.72 0.53
CA LYS A 500 -17.08 4.42 1.80
C LYS A 500 -16.70 5.86 1.51
N TYR A 501 -17.15 6.78 2.34
CA TYR A 501 -16.88 8.20 2.14
C TYR A 501 -16.62 8.93 3.46
N ALA A 502 -15.84 10.00 3.36
CA ALA A 502 -15.62 10.99 4.40
C ALA A 502 -15.69 12.40 3.78
N ILE A 503 -16.51 13.27 4.36
CA ILE A 503 -16.74 14.63 3.92
C ILE A 503 -16.48 15.56 5.11
N LEU A 504 -15.52 16.46 4.98
CA LEU A 504 -15.21 17.49 5.95
C LEU A 504 -15.84 18.81 5.51
N ASN A 505 -16.66 19.42 6.37
CA ASN A 505 -17.39 20.65 6.08
C ASN A 505 -16.95 21.76 7.04
N PHE A 506 -16.64 22.94 6.50
CA PHE A 506 -16.18 24.09 7.27
C PHE A 506 -16.91 25.36 6.83
N GLY A 507 -17.27 26.19 7.81
CA GLY A 507 -17.80 27.54 7.62
C GLY A 507 -16.83 28.58 8.18
N ALA A 508 -15.61 28.67 7.63
CA ALA A 508 -14.54 29.50 8.16
C ALA A 508 -14.03 30.53 7.14
N ASN A 509 -13.41 31.62 7.63
CA ASN A 509 -12.78 32.65 6.80
C ASN A 509 -13.74 33.36 5.81
N GLY A 510 -15.01 33.53 6.19
CA GLY A 510 -16.01 34.18 5.35
C GLY A 510 -16.44 33.36 4.13
N GLY A 511 -16.17 32.05 4.14
CA GLY A 511 -16.56 31.13 3.08
C GLY A 511 -16.89 29.74 3.58
N PHE A 512 -17.34 28.91 2.64
CA PHE A 512 -17.66 27.50 2.83
C PHE A 512 -16.58 26.66 2.18
N GLN A 513 -16.11 25.63 2.87
CA GLN A 513 -15.14 24.66 2.34
C GLN A 513 -15.63 23.24 2.61
N GLN A 514 -15.62 22.41 1.59
CA GLN A 514 -15.98 20.99 1.66
C GLN A 514 -14.90 20.14 1.02
N ILE A 515 -14.41 19.14 1.75
CA ILE A 515 -13.47 18.13 1.23
C ILE A 515 -14.14 16.78 1.32
N MET A 516 -14.34 16.12 0.19
CA MET A 516 -14.95 14.82 0.08
C MET A 516 -13.95 13.81 -0.46
N VAL A 517 -13.80 12.69 0.24
CA VAL A 517 -13.02 11.53 -0.20
C VAL A 517 -13.95 10.33 -0.28
N VAL A 518 -13.99 9.67 -1.44
CA VAL A 518 -14.77 8.44 -1.69
C VAL A 518 -13.85 7.36 -2.18
N PHE A 519 -14.02 6.15 -1.67
CA PHE A 519 -13.24 4.98 -2.05
C PHE A 519 -14.05 3.69 -1.91
N ASN A 520 -13.53 2.58 -2.44
CA ASN A 520 -14.19 1.27 -2.32
C ASN A 520 -14.23 0.81 -0.85
N GLU A 521 -15.35 0.24 -0.39
CA GLU A 521 -15.51 -0.17 1.02
C GLU A 521 -14.44 -1.17 1.48
N ASP A 522 -14.03 -2.09 0.60
CA ASP A 522 -13.05 -3.15 0.89
C ASP A 522 -11.58 -2.74 0.65
N ASP A 523 -11.30 -1.45 0.39
CA ASP A 523 -9.94 -0.96 0.08
C ASP A 523 -9.27 -0.32 1.31
N GLU A 524 -8.46 -1.11 2.00
CA GLU A 524 -7.72 -0.67 3.19
C GLU A 524 -6.68 0.43 2.89
N TYR A 525 -6.05 0.42 1.71
CA TYR A 525 -5.06 1.43 1.35
C TYR A 525 -5.73 2.79 1.10
N ALA A 526 -6.90 2.78 0.44
CA ALA A 526 -7.66 4.01 0.22
C ALA A 526 -8.22 4.60 1.51
N GLU A 527 -8.55 3.76 2.51
CA GLU A 527 -8.91 4.24 3.84
C GLU A 527 -7.74 4.99 4.52
N GLU A 528 -6.52 4.45 4.42
CA GLU A 528 -5.32 5.14 4.94
C GLU A 528 -5.05 6.46 4.19
N ILE A 529 -5.26 6.47 2.87
CA ILE A 529 -5.19 7.71 2.06
C ILE A 529 -6.20 8.74 2.58
N SER A 530 -7.46 8.35 2.80
CA SER A 530 -8.51 9.25 3.33
C SER A 530 -8.09 9.86 4.65
N GLN A 531 -7.64 9.04 5.61
CA GLN A 531 -7.20 9.52 6.92
C GLN A 531 -6.02 10.50 6.83
N ARG A 532 -5.06 10.22 5.94
CA ARG A 532 -3.92 11.11 5.71
C ARG A 532 -4.35 12.43 5.07
N ILE A 533 -5.25 12.40 4.09
CA ILE A 533 -5.85 13.60 3.49
C ILE A 533 -6.56 14.42 4.57
N GLU A 534 -7.45 13.80 5.35
CA GLU A 534 -8.20 14.44 6.45
C GLU A 534 -7.27 15.14 7.45
N SER A 535 -6.19 14.46 7.86
CA SER A 535 -5.21 15.03 8.79
C SER A 535 -4.38 16.18 8.22
N SER A 536 -4.34 16.32 6.88
CA SER A 536 -3.50 17.32 6.19
C SER A 536 -4.20 18.66 5.95
N VAL A 537 -5.53 18.71 6.12
CA VAL A 537 -6.34 19.89 5.80
C VAL A 537 -5.98 21.06 6.72
N GLN A 538 -5.67 22.20 6.11
CA GLN A 538 -5.41 23.47 6.80
C GLN A 538 -6.16 24.61 6.12
N LEU A 539 -6.89 25.38 6.92
CA LEU A 539 -7.65 26.54 6.47
C LEU A 539 -6.94 27.80 6.95
N LYS A 540 -6.41 28.61 6.04
CA LYS A 540 -5.62 29.78 6.44
C LYS A 540 -6.52 30.85 7.04
N ASN A 541 -6.37 31.11 8.35
CA ASN A 541 -7.03 32.25 8.98
C ASN A 541 -6.57 33.54 8.28
N GLN A 542 -7.51 34.33 7.76
CA GLN A 542 -7.19 35.70 7.39
C GLN A 542 -6.74 36.42 8.67
N ALA A 543 -5.44 36.68 8.78
CA ALA A 543 -4.94 37.62 9.77
C ALA A 543 -5.68 38.95 9.53
N ARG A 544 -6.42 39.41 10.55
CA ARG A 544 -7.08 40.72 10.56
C ARG A 544 -6.06 41.84 10.47
#